data_AF-A0A381SG64-F1
#
_entry.id   AF-A0A381SG64-F1
#
_cell.length_a   1.000
_cell.length_b   1.000
_cell.length_c   1.000
_cell.angle_alpha   90.00
_cell.angle_beta   90.00
_cell.angle_gamma   90.00
#
_symmetry.space_group_name_H-M   'P 1'
#
loop_
_entity.id
_entity.type
_entity.pdbx_description
1 polymer ?
#
loop_
_entity_poly.entity_id
_entity_poly.type
_entity_poly.pdbx_seq_one_letter_code
_entity_poly.pdbx_strand_id
1 'polypeptide(L)'
;MIKEKTMRPVDLGNYRDFVLEVTSEVSLWHVDFKDRLDQLQYESPYEINWPELITAAIGIQAETGEFSEVVKKCIFQGKEMNEDARFHAMRELGDVIWYWIHAVNALGYQPDEVIRENIRKLEKRYPGGHFEVERSEVREEGDI
;
A
#
# COMPACT_ATOMS: atom_id res chain seq x y z
N MET A 1 -4.34 -23.71 42.73
CA MET A 1 -3.02 -23.11 42.44
C MET A 1 -2.67 -23.40 40.99
N ILE A 2 -2.81 -22.40 40.13
CA ILE A 2 -2.34 -22.49 38.74
C ILE A 2 -0.80 -22.39 38.83
N LYS A 3 -0.09 -23.41 38.34
CA LYS A 3 1.38 -23.35 38.26
C LYS A 3 1.72 -22.21 37.30
N GLU A 4 2.35 -21.16 37.83
CA GLU A 4 3.00 -20.13 37.01
C GLU A 4 3.95 -20.83 36.05
N LYS A 5 3.65 -20.72 34.75
CA LYS A 5 4.54 -21.20 33.69
C LYS A 5 5.71 -20.22 33.70
N THR A 6 6.84 -20.62 34.27
CA THR A 6 8.06 -19.81 34.30
C THR A 6 8.40 -19.43 32.87
N MET A 7 8.21 -18.16 32.53
CA MET A 7 8.50 -17.62 31.21
C MET A 7 10.02 -17.67 31.03
N ARG A 8 10.50 -18.37 30.01
CA ARG A 8 11.94 -18.39 29.71
C ARG A 8 12.39 -16.96 29.40
N PRO A 9 13.55 -16.51 29.90
CA PRO A 9 14.08 -15.20 29.56
C PRO A 9 14.19 -15.07 28.03
N VAL A 10 13.66 -13.99 27.47
CA VAL A 10 13.83 -13.67 26.05
C VAL A 10 15.21 -13.03 25.88
N ASP A 11 16.04 -13.62 25.01
CA ASP A 11 17.32 -13.05 24.60
C ASP A 11 17.14 -12.33 23.26
N LEU A 12 17.11 -10.99 23.31
CA LEU A 12 16.93 -10.16 22.12
C LEU A 12 18.15 -10.19 21.18
N GLY A 13 19.33 -10.58 21.67
CA GLY A 13 20.51 -10.79 20.84
C GLY A 13 20.35 -12.01 19.94
N ASN A 14 20.02 -13.15 20.54
CA ASN A 14 19.74 -14.38 19.77
C ASN A 14 18.58 -14.18 18.78
N TYR A 15 17.54 -13.43 19.18
CA TYR A 15 16.43 -13.12 18.28
C TYR A 15 16.87 -12.21 17.12
N ARG A 16 17.66 -11.17 17.38
CA ARG A 16 18.23 -10.30 16.34
C ARG A 16 19.03 -11.13 15.34
N ASP A 17 19.92 -11.99 15.82
CA ASP A 17 20.80 -12.77 14.96
C ASP A 17 20.01 -13.76 14.10
N PHE A 18 19.00 -14.42 14.69
CA PHE A 18 18.05 -15.24 13.93
C PHE A 18 17.32 -14.42 12.84
N VAL A 19 16.82 -13.22 13.17
CA VAL A 19 16.15 -12.35 12.19
C VAL A 19 17.09 -12.00 11.03
N LEU A 20 18.33 -11.63 11.32
CA LEU A 20 19.32 -11.31 10.29
C LEU A 20 19.70 -12.54 9.46
N GLU A 21 19.79 -13.73 10.06
CA GLU A 21 20.08 -14.99 9.37
C GLU A 21 18.98 -15.36 8.36
N VAL A 22 17.71 -15.09 8.68
CA VAL A 22 16.58 -15.42 7.79
C VAL A 22 16.17 -14.27 6.86
N THR A 23 16.83 -13.11 6.95
CA THR A 23 16.58 -11.97 6.06
C THR A 23 17.40 -12.11 4.77
N SER A 24 16.78 -11.85 3.61
CA SER A 24 17.47 -11.98 2.32
C SER A 24 18.65 -11.02 2.19
N GLU A 25 19.71 -11.46 1.50
CA GLU A 25 20.91 -10.65 1.22
C GLU A 25 20.58 -9.32 0.54
N VAL A 26 19.66 -9.33 -0.43
CA VAL A 26 19.15 -8.13 -1.13
C VAL A 26 18.56 -7.08 -0.18
N SER A 27 18.09 -7.48 1.00
CA SER A 27 17.57 -6.56 2.02
C SER A 27 18.63 -6.07 3.02
N LEU A 28 19.79 -6.72 3.08
CA LEU A 28 20.85 -6.42 4.06
C LEU A 28 22.05 -5.72 3.43
N TRP A 29 22.32 -5.98 2.14
CA TRP A 29 23.56 -5.59 1.49
C TRP A 29 23.32 -4.70 0.28
N HIS A 30 24.02 -3.56 0.25
CA HIS A 30 23.86 -2.55 -0.80
C HIS A 30 24.23 -3.07 -2.20
N VAL A 31 25.25 -3.92 -2.30
CA VAL A 31 25.70 -4.48 -3.59
C VAL A 31 24.62 -5.38 -4.16
N ASP A 32 24.12 -6.34 -3.38
CA ASP A 32 23.05 -7.26 -3.77
C ASP A 32 21.74 -6.53 -4.12
N PHE A 33 21.40 -5.46 -3.37
CA PHE A 33 20.28 -4.59 -3.69
C PHE A 33 20.44 -3.93 -5.06
N LYS A 34 21.60 -3.31 -5.31
CA LYS A 34 21.88 -2.64 -6.59
C LYS A 34 21.90 -3.63 -7.74
N ASP A 35 22.56 -4.77 -7.58
CA ASP A 35 22.66 -5.80 -8.61
C ASP A 35 21.29 -6.38 -8.94
N ARG A 36 20.40 -6.51 -7.94
CA ARG A 36 19.01 -6.90 -8.18
C ARG A 36 18.23 -5.85 -9.00
N LEU A 37 18.43 -4.56 -8.73
CA LEU A 37 17.80 -3.50 -9.51
C LEU A 37 18.31 -3.49 -10.95
N ASP A 38 19.62 -3.65 -11.16
CA ASP A 38 20.21 -3.75 -12.50
C ASP A 38 19.65 -4.99 -13.24
N GLN A 39 19.58 -6.14 -12.57
CA GLN A 39 18.99 -7.35 -13.12
C GLN A 39 17.55 -7.11 -13.59
N LEU A 40 16.73 -6.49 -12.73
CA LEU A 40 15.35 -6.13 -13.08
C LEU A 40 15.28 -5.15 -14.25
N GLN A 41 16.20 -4.20 -14.34
CA GLN A 41 16.26 -3.22 -15.43
C GLN A 41 16.62 -3.88 -16.77
N TYR A 42 17.52 -4.87 -16.79
CA TYR A 42 18.03 -5.47 -18.03
C TYR A 42 17.30 -6.75 -18.47
N GLU A 43 16.73 -7.51 -17.54
CA GLU A 43 16.04 -8.77 -17.83
C GLU A 43 14.52 -8.60 -18.02
N SER A 44 13.94 -7.49 -17.55
CA SER A 44 12.51 -7.24 -17.70
C SER A 44 12.15 -6.97 -19.17
N PRO A 45 11.08 -7.58 -19.71
CA PRO A 45 10.56 -7.22 -21.01
C PRO A 45 9.85 -5.85 -21.01
N TYR A 46 9.62 -5.25 -19.84
CA TYR A 46 9.00 -3.95 -19.65
C TYR A 46 10.03 -2.92 -19.17
N GLU A 47 9.97 -1.72 -19.73
CA GLU A 47 10.74 -0.57 -19.26
C GLU A 47 10.08 -0.01 -17.99
N ILE A 48 10.64 -0.34 -16.83
CA ILE A 48 10.15 0.11 -15.52
C ILE A 48 11.15 1.09 -14.92
N ASN A 49 10.68 2.26 -14.50
CA ASN A 49 11.50 3.20 -13.74
C ASN A 49 11.52 2.81 -12.26
N TRP A 50 12.40 1.89 -11.88
CA TRP A 50 12.46 1.34 -10.52
C TRP A 50 12.62 2.39 -9.41
N PRO A 51 13.50 3.40 -9.52
CA PRO A 51 13.59 4.48 -8.53
C PRO A 51 12.28 5.24 -8.33
N GLU A 52 11.57 5.55 -9.41
CA GLU A 52 10.28 6.23 -9.36
C GLU A 52 9.19 5.33 -8.77
N LEU A 53 9.18 4.05 -9.13
CA LEU A 53 8.24 3.08 -8.58
C LEU A 53 8.42 2.90 -7.07
N ILE A 54 9.67 2.86 -6.58
CA ILE A 54 9.97 2.81 -5.13
C ILE A 54 9.52 4.10 -4.45
N THR A 55 9.78 5.27 -5.07
CA THR A 55 9.30 6.57 -4.58
C THR A 55 7.78 6.58 -4.44
N ALA A 56 7.08 6.09 -5.45
CA ALA A 56 5.62 6.00 -5.47
C ALA A 56 5.10 5.04 -4.38
N ALA A 57 5.66 3.85 -4.28
CA ALA A 57 5.23 2.84 -3.30
C ALA A 57 5.38 3.33 -1.86
N ILE A 58 6.52 3.95 -1.53
CA ILE A 58 6.77 4.51 -0.19
C ILE A 58 5.87 5.73 0.06
N GLY A 59 5.75 6.62 -0.92
CA GLY A 59 4.91 7.81 -0.83
C GLY A 59 3.44 7.49 -0.59
N ILE A 60 2.85 6.58 -1.37
CA ILE A 60 1.45 6.14 -1.16
C ILE A 60 1.26 5.64 0.28
N GLN A 61 2.18 4.82 0.80
CA GLN A 61 2.07 4.31 2.17
C GLN A 61 2.13 5.44 3.21
N ALA A 62 3.02 6.42 3.02
CA ALA A 62 3.13 7.56 3.93
C ALA A 62 1.83 8.37 3.97
N GLU A 63 1.31 8.79 2.82
CA GLU A 63 0.13 9.67 2.76
C GLU A 63 -1.17 8.95 3.14
N THR A 64 -1.29 7.66 2.82
CA THR A 64 -2.42 6.85 3.34
C THR A 64 -2.35 6.67 4.85
N GLY A 65 -1.15 6.67 5.43
CA GLY A 65 -0.93 6.69 6.88
C GLY A 65 -1.39 8.00 7.53
N GLU A 66 -1.05 9.15 6.95
CA GLU A 66 -1.49 10.47 7.41
C GLU A 66 -3.02 10.63 7.29
N PHE A 67 -3.60 10.22 6.16
CA PHE A 67 -5.07 10.15 6.01
C PHE A 67 -5.71 9.27 7.10
N SER A 68 -5.15 8.09 7.34
CA SER A 68 -5.63 7.17 8.38
C SER A 68 -5.49 7.76 9.78
N GLU A 69 -4.46 8.56 10.04
CA GLU A 69 -4.27 9.25 11.33
C GLU A 69 -5.38 10.26 11.59
N VAL A 70 -5.84 11.01 10.58
CA VAL A 70 -6.99 11.92 10.69
C VAL A 70 -8.24 11.13 11.11
N VAL A 71 -8.54 10.02 10.42
CA VAL A 71 -9.70 9.17 10.73
C VAL A 71 -9.57 8.55 12.13
N LYS A 72 -8.40 8.02 12.46
CA LYS A 72 -8.11 7.40 13.77
C LYS A 72 -8.29 8.39 14.92
N LYS A 73 -7.85 9.64 14.75
CA LYS A 73 -8.04 10.72 15.73
C LYS A 73 -9.53 10.97 15.99
N CYS A 74 -10.35 10.94 14.95
CA CYS A 74 -11.80 11.11 15.11
C CYS A 74 -12.45 9.94 15.85
N ILE A 75 -12.16 8.70 15.43
CA ILE A 75 -12.81 7.51 15.97
C ILE A 75 -12.32 7.18 17.39
N PHE A 76 -11.02 7.20 17.62
CA PHE A 76 -10.41 6.62 18.84
C PHE A 76 -9.88 7.65 19.83
N GLN A 77 -9.81 8.94 19.46
CA GLN A 77 -9.25 9.99 20.31
C GLN A 77 -10.24 11.13 20.56
N GLY A 78 -11.52 10.95 20.20
CA GLY A 78 -12.61 11.87 20.48
C GLY A 78 -12.50 13.22 19.76
N LYS A 79 -11.76 13.29 18.64
CA LYS A 79 -11.73 14.49 17.80
C LYS A 79 -12.98 14.56 16.93
N GLU A 80 -13.53 15.76 16.74
CA GLU A 80 -14.64 15.97 15.81
C GLU A 80 -14.13 16.02 14.36
N MET A 81 -14.90 15.44 13.43
CA MET A 81 -14.68 15.60 12.00
C MET A 81 -15.22 16.97 11.54
N ASN A 82 -14.52 18.04 11.94
CA ASN A 82 -14.84 19.41 11.58
C ASN A 82 -14.26 19.81 10.21
N GLU A 83 -14.41 21.08 9.82
CA GLU A 83 -13.94 21.57 8.52
C GLU A 83 -12.43 21.40 8.34
N ASP A 84 -11.63 21.70 9.37
CA ASP A 84 -10.17 21.54 9.33
C ASP A 84 -9.76 20.07 9.15
N ALA A 85 -10.40 19.15 9.88
CA ALA A 85 -10.14 17.72 9.76
C ALA A 85 -10.53 17.19 8.37
N ARG A 86 -11.66 17.64 7.82
CA ARG A 86 -12.09 17.32 6.46
C ARG A 86 -11.12 17.85 5.41
N PHE A 87 -10.67 19.09 5.58
CA PHE A 87 -9.72 19.72 4.66
C PHE A 87 -8.35 19.03 4.71
N HIS A 88 -7.87 18.67 5.90
CA HIS A 88 -6.65 17.89 6.06
C HIS A 88 -6.78 16.53 5.38
N ALA A 89 -7.83 15.76 5.67
CA ALA A 89 -8.07 14.48 5.00
C ALA A 89 -8.14 14.59 3.48
N MET A 90 -8.76 15.65 2.95
CA MET A 90 -8.80 15.90 1.50
C MET A 90 -7.41 16.15 0.92
N ARG A 91 -6.53 16.85 1.64
CA ARG A 91 -5.15 17.09 1.20
C ARG A 91 -4.36 15.79 1.12
N GLU A 92 -4.44 14.96 2.16
CA GLU A 92 -3.77 13.66 2.17
C GLU A 92 -4.25 12.76 1.02
N LEU A 93 -5.55 12.81 0.68
CA LEU A 93 -6.06 12.12 -0.53
C LEU A 93 -5.46 12.67 -1.83
N GLY A 94 -5.21 13.98 -1.90
CA GLY A 94 -4.49 14.60 -3.02
C GLY A 94 -3.05 14.13 -3.13
N ASP A 95 -2.34 14.02 -2.01
CA ASP A 95 -0.97 13.56 -1.95
C ASP A 95 -0.88 12.04 -2.27
N VAL A 96 -1.89 11.24 -1.90
CA VAL A 96 -2.05 9.86 -2.40
C VAL A 96 -2.16 9.82 -3.92
N ILE A 97 -2.96 10.71 -4.54
CA ILE A 97 -3.08 10.77 -6.00
C ILE A 97 -1.77 11.21 -6.65
N TRP A 98 -1.01 12.11 -6.03
CA TRP A 98 0.31 12.51 -6.50
C TRP A 98 1.24 11.30 -6.67
N TYR A 99 1.39 10.48 -5.63
CA TYR A 99 2.23 9.29 -5.72
C TYR A 99 1.62 8.17 -6.55
N TRP A 100 0.28 8.09 -6.64
CA TRP A 100 -0.37 7.20 -7.58
C TRP A 100 0.02 7.53 -9.03
N ILE A 101 0.10 8.80 -9.41
CA ILE A 101 0.56 9.21 -10.76
C ILE A 101 2.01 8.76 -11.00
N HIS A 102 2.90 8.89 -10.01
CA HIS A 102 4.27 8.35 -10.13
C HIS A 102 4.28 6.83 -10.34
N ALA A 103 3.42 6.08 -9.64
CA ALA A 103 3.32 4.63 -9.84
C ALA A 103 2.84 4.29 -11.25
N VAL A 104 1.81 4.99 -11.74
CA VAL A 104 1.26 4.81 -13.09
C VAL A 104 2.34 5.09 -14.14
N ASN A 105 3.06 6.19 -14.01
CA ASN A 105 4.15 6.56 -14.92
C ASN A 105 5.29 5.55 -14.90
N ALA A 106 5.75 5.14 -13.71
CA ALA A 106 6.85 4.19 -13.55
C ALA A 106 6.53 2.79 -14.12
N LEU A 107 5.25 2.43 -14.17
CA LEU A 107 4.75 1.18 -14.78
C LEU A 107 4.46 1.30 -16.29
N GLY A 108 4.63 2.49 -16.88
CA GLY A 108 4.44 2.71 -18.32
C GLY A 108 2.97 2.80 -18.76
N TYR A 109 2.03 3.08 -17.85
CA TYR A 109 0.61 3.25 -18.17
C TYR A 109 0.19 4.70 -18.26
N GLN A 110 -0.98 4.95 -18.86
CA GLN A 110 -1.69 6.22 -18.70
C GLN A 110 -2.72 6.15 -17.56
N PRO A 111 -2.98 7.25 -16.82
CA PRO A 111 -3.95 7.26 -15.73
C PRO A 111 -5.36 6.80 -16.14
N ASP A 112 -5.82 7.18 -17.33
CA ASP A 112 -7.14 6.79 -17.83
C ASP A 112 -7.23 5.30 -18.15
N GLU A 113 -6.13 4.65 -18.56
CA GLU A 113 -6.07 3.21 -18.78
C GLU A 113 -6.28 2.45 -17.47
N VAL A 114 -5.59 2.86 -16.41
CA VAL A 114 -5.68 2.24 -15.08
C VAL A 114 -7.10 2.37 -14.51
N ILE A 115 -7.71 3.56 -14.62
CA ILE A 115 -9.08 3.79 -14.17
C ILE A 115 -10.10 3.03 -15.03
N ARG A 116 -9.93 3.02 -16.37
CA ARG A 116 -10.82 2.28 -17.28
C ARG A 116 -10.80 0.79 -17.00
N GLU A 117 -9.63 0.22 -16.71
CA GLU A 117 -9.52 -1.19 -16.33
C GLU A 117 -10.17 -1.46 -14.97
N ASN A 118 -10.03 -0.55 -14.01
CA ASN A 118 -10.76 -0.65 -12.74
C ASN A 118 -12.29 -0.66 -12.94
N ILE A 119 -12.81 0.24 -13.78
CA ILE A 119 -14.24 0.31 -14.13
C ILE A 119 -14.69 -1.00 -14.77
N ARG A 120 -14.00 -1.49 -15.81
CA ARG A 120 -14.34 -2.77 -16.48
C ARG A 120 -14.37 -3.95 -15.51
N LYS A 121 -13.42 -3.99 -14.58
CA LYS A 121 -13.37 -5.03 -13.53
C LYS A 121 -14.59 -4.94 -12.63
N LEU A 122 -15.00 -3.73 -12.23
CA LEU A 122 -16.16 -3.55 -11.37
C LEU A 122 -17.48 -3.83 -12.11
N GLU A 123 -17.62 -3.43 -13.38
CA GLU A 123 -18.82 -3.70 -14.19
C GLU A 123 -19.12 -5.21 -14.31
N LYS A 124 -18.08 -6.06 -14.34
CA LYS A 124 -18.24 -7.53 -14.32
C LYS A 124 -18.83 -8.06 -13.02
N ARG A 125 -18.69 -7.35 -11.90
CA ARG A 125 -19.22 -7.75 -10.59
C ARG A 125 -20.70 -7.38 -10.40
N TYR A 126 -21.24 -6.50 -11.25
CA TYR A 126 -22.62 -6.05 -11.12
C TYR A 126 -23.50 -6.67 -12.23
N PRO A 127 -24.54 -7.46 -11.89
CA PRO A 127 -25.47 -7.99 -12.87
C PRO A 127 -26.17 -6.83 -13.61
N GLY A 128 -25.86 -6.69 -14.91
CA GLY A 128 -26.43 -5.65 -15.79
C GLY A 128 -25.41 -4.82 -16.58
N GLY A 129 -24.11 -4.95 -16.32
CA GLY A 129 -23.04 -4.44 -17.22
C GLY A 129 -22.91 -2.92 -17.35
N HIS A 130 -23.61 -2.14 -16.51
CA HIS A 130 -23.50 -0.69 -16.48
C HIS A 130 -23.21 -0.22 -15.07
N PHE A 131 -22.16 0.60 -14.93
CA PHE A 131 -21.82 1.31 -13.72
C PHE A 131 -22.81 2.46 -13.47
N GLU A 132 -24.07 2.11 -13.19
CA GLU A 132 -25.02 3.07 -12.61
C GLU A 132 -24.61 3.31 -11.17
N VAL A 133 -24.28 4.57 -10.83
CA VAL A 133 -23.84 5.03 -9.50
C VAL A 133 -24.74 4.52 -8.36
N GLU A 134 -26.00 4.21 -8.65
CA GLU A 134 -27.01 3.75 -7.69
C GLU A 134 -26.91 2.27 -7.27
N ARG A 135 -26.09 1.42 -7.92
CA ARG A 135 -26.05 -0.04 -7.63
C ARG A 135 -24.87 -0.52 -6.76
N SER A 136 -24.02 0.38 -6.26
CA SER A 136 -22.81 0.01 -5.49
C SER A 136 -23.08 -0.71 -4.16
N GLU A 137 -24.33 -0.72 -3.69
CA GLU A 137 -24.74 -1.30 -2.40
C GLU A 137 -25.16 -2.79 -2.46
N VAL A 138 -25.18 -3.42 -3.65
CA VAL A 138 -25.55 -4.85 -3.79
C VAL A 138 -24.40 -5.64 -4.41
N ARG A 139 -23.66 -6.39 -3.57
CA ARG A 139 -22.62 -7.35 -3.98
C ARG A 139 -23.21 -8.76 -4.05
N GLU A 140 -22.75 -9.59 -4.98
CA GLU A 140 -23.09 -11.02 -5.00
C GLU A 140 -22.43 -11.76 -3.82
N GLU A 141 -23.13 -12.77 -3.29
CA GLU A 141 -22.67 -13.57 -2.16
C GLU A 141 -21.51 -14.49 -2.59
N GLY A 142 -20.27 -14.14 -2.21
CA GLY A 142 -19.06 -14.95 -2.50
C GLY A 142 -17.85 -14.21 -3.07
N ASP A 143 -17.93 -12.89 -3.27
CA ASP A 143 -16.81 -12.08 -3.79
C ASP A 143 -15.80 -11.76 -2.65
N ILE A 144 -14.66 -12.49 -2.61
CA ILE A 144 -13.50 -12.27 -1.69
C ILE A 144 -12.46 -11.37 -2.38
#